data_AF-A0A8T5QYK1-F1
#
_entry.id   AF-A0A8T5QYK1-F1
#
_cell.length_a   1.000
_cell.length_b   1.000
_cell.length_c   1.000
_cell.angle_alpha   90.00
_cell.angle_beta   90.00
_cell.angle_gamma   90.00
#
_symmetry.space_group_name_H-M   'P 1'
#
loop_
_entity.id
_entity.type
_entity.pdbx_description
1 polymer ?
#
loop_
_entity_poly.entity_id
_entity_poly.type
_entity_poly.pdbx_seq_one_letter_code
_entity_poly.pdbx_strand_id
1 'polypeptide(L)'
;MVKSTPVKHSLVPKHTKMGERAVKELLEKYNISKVQLPKILSSDPALKGVGSKVGDVIKIERKSFTAGTSLYYRVVADAAKAAGEAGEEAGEVEYESEE
;
A
#
# COMPACT_ATOMS: atom_id res chain seq x y z
N MET A 1 -1.99 -21.58 20.18
CA MET A 1 -1.75 -20.31 19.46
C MET A 1 -0.76 -20.57 18.33
N VAL A 2 -1.26 -20.84 17.12
CA VAL A 2 -0.38 -21.12 15.97
C VAL A 2 0.06 -19.77 15.39
N LYS A 3 1.36 -19.45 15.49
CA LYS A 3 1.92 -18.26 14.86
C LYS A 3 1.95 -18.51 13.35
N SER A 4 0.99 -17.95 12.60
CA SER A 4 0.96 -18.05 11.14
C SER A 4 2.06 -17.15 10.56
N THR A 5 3.24 -17.70 10.37
CA THR A 5 4.28 -17.07 9.57
C THR A 5 3.83 -17.18 8.11
N PRO A 6 3.72 -16.07 7.35
CA PRO A 6 3.41 -16.17 5.93
C PRO A 6 4.55 -16.93 5.23
N VAL A 7 4.26 -18.16 4.81
CA VAL A 7 5.18 -19.00 4.05
C VAL A 7 5.41 -18.40 2.66
N LYS A 8 6.65 -18.53 2.14
CA LYS A 8 6.96 -18.18 0.74
C LYS A 8 6.06 -19.01 -0.18
N HIS A 9 5.00 -18.40 -0.67
CA HIS A 9 4.01 -19.02 -1.53
C HIS A 9 3.70 -18.08 -2.69
N SER A 10 3.29 -18.62 -3.83
CA SER A 10 2.98 -17.81 -5.01
C SER A 10 1.86 -16.79 -4.77
N LEU A 11 0.98 -17.03 -3.79
CA LEU A 11 -0.15 -16.16 -3.43
C LEU A 11 0.24 -15.06 -2.43
N VAL A 12 1.43 -15.11 -1.84
CA VAL A 12 1.93 -14.07 -0.93
C VAL A 12 2.96 -13.23 -1.69
N PRO A 13 2.60 -12.03 -2.17
CA PRO A 13 3.52 -11.18 -2.90
C PRO A 13 4.63 -10.64 -2.00
N LYS A 14 5.66 -10.05 -2.61
CA LYS A 14 6.76 -9.44 -1.86
C LYS A 14 6.29 -8.08 -1.31
N HIS A 15 6.46 -7.88 -0.02
CA HIS A 15 6.13 -6.64 0.68
C HIS A 15 7.43 -5.95 1.11
N THR A 16 7.62 -4.70 0.69
CA THR A 16 8.81 -3.91 1.01
C THR A 16 8.37 -2.56 1.55
N LYS A 17 8.96 -2.12 2.67
CA LYS A 17 8.75 -0.77 3.19
C LYS A 17 9.40 0.25 2.25
N MET A 18 8.65 1.29 1.86
CA MET A 18 9.19 2.40 1.11
C MET A 18 9.87 3.41 2.04
N GLY A 19 10.96 4.03 1.56
CA GLY A 19 11.58 5.16 2.23
C GLY A 19 10.76 6.45 2.03
N GLU A 20 10.88 7.40 2.95
CA GLU A 20 10.09 8.63 2.95
C GLU A 20 10.23 9.45 1.66
N ARG A 21 11.43 9.47 1.07
CA ARG A 21 11.71 10.18 -0.20
C ARG A 21 10.92 9.57 -1.36
N ALA A 22 10.98 8.26 -1.51
CA ALA A 22 10.25 7.53 -2.56
C ALA A 22 8.73 7.62 -2.37
N VAL A 23 8.26 7.73 -1.11
CA VAL A 23 6.84 7.98 -0.83
C VAL A 23 6.42 9.37 -1.29
N LYS A 24 7.23 10.42 -1.04
CA LYS A 24 6.92 11.76 -1.53
C LYS A 24 6.83 11.81 -3.05
N GLU A 25 7.83 11.26 -3.74
CA GLU A 25 7.86 11.17 -5.21
C GLU A 25 6.62 10.42 -5.75
N LEU A 26 6.18 9.38 -5.04
CA LEU A 26 4.98 8.62 -5.44
C LEU A 26 3.70 9.43 -5.27
N LEU A 27 3.55 10.13 -4.14
CA LEU A 27 2.38 10.97 -3.87
C LEU A 27 2.30 12.13 -4.86
N GLU A 28 3.44 12.74 -5.19
CA GLU A 28 3.55 13.79 -6.22
C GLU A 28 3.23 13.25 -7.61
N LYS A 29 3.80 12.10 -7.98
CA LYS A 29 3.59 11.48 -9.31
C LYS A 29 2.12 11.14 -9.58
N TYR A 30 1.42 10.65 -8.57
CA TYR A 30 0.00 10.29 -8.71
C TYR A 30 -0.94 11.41 -8.26
N ASN A 31 -0.41 12.53 -7.76
CA ASN A 31 -1.16 13.65 -7.19
C ASN A 31 -2.21 13.19 -6.15
N ILE A 32 -1.80 12.27 -5.27
CA ILE A 32 -2.67 11.70 -4.23
C ILE A 32 -2.13 11.95 -2.83
N SER A 33 -3.03 11.98 -1.85
CA SER A 33 -2.70 11.97 -0.44
C SER A 33 -2.48 10.54 0.08
N LYS A 34 -1.78 10.42 1.21
CA LYS A 34 -1.59 9.11 1.87
C LYS A 34 -2.89 8.43 2.29
N VAL A 35 -3.96 9.21 2.48
CA VAL A 35 -5.26 8.72 2.94
C VAL A 35 -6.02 8.01 1.81
N GLN A 36 -5.78 8.44 0.56
CA GLN A 36 -6.36 7.84 -0.63
C GLN A 36 -5.71 6.50 -1.01
N LEU A 37 -4.54 6.18 -0.44
CA LEU A 37 -3.93 4.87 -0.64
C LEU A 37 -4.74 3.78 0.09
N PRO A 38 -4.93 2.59 -0.53
CA PRO A 38 -5.56 1.47 0.13
C PRO A 38 -4.86 1.14 1.46
N LYS A 39 -5.65 0.99 2.52
CA LYS A 39 -5.14 0.76 3.87
C LYS A 39 -4.82 -0.74 4.08
N ILE A 40 -3.76 -1.04 4.81
CA ILE A 40 -3.43 -2.38 5.32
C ILE A 40 -3.31 -2.29 6.85
N LEU A 41 -3.86 -3.26 7.56
CA LEU A 41 -3.86 -3.24 9.02
C LEU A 41 -2.45 -3.52 9.56
N SER A 42 -2.05 -2.82 10.62
CA SER A 42 -0.84 -3.13 11.38
C SER A 42 -0.83 -4.56 11.94
N SER A 43 -2.01 -5.15 12.14
CA SER A 43 -2.20 -6.54 12.57
C SER A 43 -2.08 -7.58 11.45
N ASP A 44 -1.93 -7.15 10.19
CA ASP A 44 -1.89 -8.04 9.03
C ASP A 44 -0.65 -8.97 9.09
N PRO A 45 -0.84 -10.31 8.94
CA PRO A 45 0.27 -11.25 8.97
C PRO A 45 1.34 -11.02 7.90
N ALA A 46 1.01 -10.43 6.74
CA ALA A 46 1.95 -10.17 5.66
C ALA A 46 2.97 -9.07 6.01
N LEU A 47 2.66 -8.21 6.99
CA LEU A 47 3.59 -7.20 7.51
C LEU A 47 4.54 -7.77 8.58
N LYS A 48 4.28 -8.97 9.10
CA LYS A 48 5.17 -9.64 10.06
C LYS A 48 6.49 -9.95 9.38
N GLY A 49 7.53 -9.23 9.77
CA GLY A 49 8.89 -9.34 9.22
C GLY A 49 9.37 -8.13 8.43
N VAL A 50 8.47 -7.21 8.03
CA VAL A 50 8.83 -5.97 7.32
C VAL A 50 9.16 -4.83 8.29
N GLY A 51 8.67 -4.89 9.54
CA GLY A 51 8.99 -3.90 10.58
C GLY A 51 8.34 -2.53 10.35
N SER A 52 7.14 -2.51 9.78
CA SER A 52 6.41 -1.29 9.43
C SER A 52 5.62 -0.71 10.60
N LYS A 53 5.51 0.61 10.64
CA LYS A 53 4.72 1.38 11.63
C LYS A 53 3.47 1.96 10.96
N VAL A 54 2.48 2.35 11.77
CA VAL A 54 1.29 3.07 11.29
C VAL A 54 1.74 4.34 10.56
N GLY A 55 1.19 4.56 9.35
CA GLY A 55 1.54 5.66 8.46
C GLY A 55 2.66 5.35 7.44
N ASP A 56 3.34 4.21 7.57
CA ASP A 56 4.29 3.76 6.55
C ASP A 56 3.55 3.33 5.27
N VAL A 57 4.23 3.47 4.12
CA VAL A 57 3.74 2.97 2.83
C VAL A 57 4.50 1.71 2.45
N ILE A 58 3.75 0.68 2.10
CA ILE A 58 4.25 -0.63 1.71
C ILE A 58 4.08 -0.79 0.20
N LYS A 59 5.20 -1.08 -0.46
CA LYS A 59 5.23 -1.51 -1.85
C LYS A 59 5.01 -3.02 -1.91
N ILE A 60 4.05 -3.42 -2.71
CA ILE A 60 3.68 -4.81 -2.95
C ILE A 60 4.02 -5.13 -4.40
N GLU A 61 4.94 -6.06 -4.60
CA GLU A 61 5.33 -6.53 -5.91
C GLU A 61 4.76 -7.93 -6.14
N ARG A 62 3.79 -8.03 -7.07
CA ARG A 62 3.18 -9.30 -7.45
C ARG A 62 3.46 -9.63 -8.91
N LYS A 63 3.67 -10.91 -9.20
CA LYS A 63 3.70 -11.39 -10.59
C LYS A 63 2.28 -11.38 -11.13
N SER A 64 2.10 -10.75 -12.28
CA SER A 64 0.83 -10.71 -13.02
C SER A 64 1.01 -11.45 -14.34
N PHE A 65 0.03 -12.27 -14.70
CA PHE A 65 0.07 -13.00 -15.97
C PHE A 65 -0.02 -12.07 -17.18
N THR A 66 -0.78 -10.97 -17.06
CA THR A 66 -1.02 -10.03 -18.16
C THR A 66 0.05 -8.94 -18.25
N ALA A 67 0.55 -8.45 -17.10
CA ALA A 67 1.45 -7.30 -17.03
C ALA A 67 2.89 -7.67 -16.60
N GLY A 68 3.17 -8.96 -16.39
CA GLY A 68 4.45 -9.46 -15.87
C GLY A 68 4.62 -9.15 -14.38
N THR A 69 4.81 -7.88 -14.03
CA THR A 69 4.94 -7.42 -12.64
C THR A 69 4.02 -6.25 -12.37
N SER A 70 3.13 -6.38 -11.39
CA SER A 70 2.27 -5.30 -10.93
C SER A 70 2.74 -4.77 -9.59
N LEU A 71 2.85 -3.44 -9.51
CA LEU A 71 3.19 -2.70 -8.30
C LEU A 71 1.91 -2.20 -7.63
N TYR A 72 1.81 -2.40 -6.32
CA TYR A 72 0.72 -1.89 -5.51
C TYR A 72 1.28 -1.16 -4.30
N TYR A 73 0.59 -0.11 -3.85
CA TYR A 73 1.04 0.72 -2.73
C TYR A 73 -0.07 0.78 -1.69
N ARG A 74 0.25 0.48 -0.43
CA ARG A 74 -0.72 0.48 0.67
C ARG A 74 -0.17 1.23 1.88
N VAL A 75 -1.03 1.96 2.57
CA VAL A 75 -0.66 2.65 3.82
C VAL A 75 -1.00 1.79 5.03
N VAL A 76 -0.09 1.68 6.00
CA VAL A 76 -0.35 0.95 7.24
C VAL A 76 -1.28 1.77 8.12
N ALA A 77 -2.47 1.24 8.39
CA ALA A 77 -3.45 1.82 9.29
C ALA A 77 -3.53 1.03 10.59
N ASP A 78 -3.91 1.71 11.67
CA ASP A 78 -4.25 1.04 12.91
C ASP A 78 -5.65 0.42 12.82
N ALA A 79 -5.82 -0.77 13.39
CA ALA A 79 -7.07 -1.50 13.40
C ALA A 79 -8.20 -0.73 14.12
N ALA A 80 -7.85 0.14 15.07
CA ALA A 80 -8.82 0.98 15.77
C ALA A 80 -9.38 2.15 14.94
N LYS A 81 -8.65 2.63 13.91
CA LYS A 81 -9.00 3.87 13.17
C LYS A 81 -9.57 3.61 11.77
N ALA A 82 -9.42 2.39 11.24
CA ALA A 82 -9.78 2.07 9.86
C ALA A 82 -11.29 2.16 9.55
N ALA A 83 -12.17 2.13 10.56
CA ALA A 83 -13.62 2.14 10.38
C ALA A 83 -14.25 3.54 10.17
N GLY A 84 -13.50 4.64 10.39
CA GLY A 84 -14.08 5.99 10.49
C GLY A 84 -13.71 7.00 9.40
N GLU A 85 -12.80 6.69 8.48
CA GLU A 85 -12.20 7.70 7.57
C GLU A 85 -12.25 7.25 6.11
N ALA A 86 -13.46 6.99 5.60
CA ALA A 86 -13.71 6.59 4.20
C ALA A 86 -14.24 7.74 3.31
N GLY A 87 -14.26 8.98 3.79
CA GLY A 87 -14.67 10.11 2.96
C GLY A 87 -14.13 11.40 3.52
N GLU A 88 -13.06 11.91 2.92
CA GLU A 88 -12.96 13.31 2.51
C GLU A 88 -11.77 13.45 1.56
N GLU A 89 -11.95 14.26 0.52
CA GLU A 89 -10.98 14.62 -0.53
C GLU A 89 -10.60 13.53 -1.57
N ALA A 90 -11.50 13.33 -2.52
CA ALA A 90 -11.12 12.98 -3.89
C ALA A 90 -10.73 14.29 -4.61
N GLY A 91 -9.44 14.58 -4.70
CA GLY A 91 -8.93 15.63 -5.59
C GLY A 91 -9.26 15.29 -7.04
N GLU A 92 -9.80 16.28 -7.76
CA GLU A 92 -10.04 16.21 -9.21
C GLU A 92 -8.71 15.93 -9.93
N VAL A 93 -8.64 14.81 -10.66
CA VAL A 93 -7.52 14.54 -11.56
C VAL A 93 -7.98 14.98 -12.95
N GLU A 94 -7.54 16.15 -13.38
CA GLU A 94 -7.72 16.61 -14.75
C GLU A 94 -6.89 15.70 -15.68
N TYR A 95 -7.57 15.02 -16.60
CA TYR A 95 -6.92 14.26 -17.67
C TYR A 95 -6.73 15.20 -18.86
N GLU A 96 -5.50 15.64 -19.10
CA GLU A 96 -5.17 16.26 -20.38
C GLU A 96 -5.16 15.17 -21.45
N SER A 97 -6.21 15.19 -22.28
CA SER A 97 -6.30 14.45 -23.53
C SER A 97 -5.43 15.14 -24.57
N GLU A 98 -4.32 14.53 -24.95
CA GLU A 98 -3.54 14.95 -26.12
C GLU A 98 -4.22 14.36 -27.39
N GLU A 99 -4.67 15.25 -28.30
CA GLU A 99 -5.13 14.93 -29.67
C GLU A 99 -3.95 14.72 -30.64
#